data_AF-A0A485L7L3-F1
#
_entry.id   AF-A0A485L7L3-F1
#
_cell.length_a   1.000
_cell.length_b   1.000
_cell.length_c   1.000
_cell.angle_alpha   90.00
_cell.angle_beta   90.00
_cell.angle_gamma   90.00
#
_symmetry.space_group_name_H-M   'P 1'
#
loop_
_entity.id
_entity.type
_entity.pdbx_description
1 polymer ?
#
loop_
_entity_poly.entity_id
_entity_poly.type
_entity_poly.pdbx_seq_one_letter_code
_entity_poly.pdbx_strand_id
1 'polypeptide(L)'
;MAKQEHPSFLLLGDSITQLACDPTLSGFHALLERDYIRRVDIVNRGLSGYNTTWTLQTLPRLLQDAYAHRVDPLLVTLFLGANDATPADNDQHVSITDFSANLRHILQLLRHSFPSAKLLLLTPPAISNSRTCGRTNAMAGEYAAACRAVGTNEHVPVIDLWTRTQGAECDSFFSDGLHLSAKGNVVVYEALTEAIATRWPEMTPDQLPFVFPSWFSSDPSLSGFASLLQHDYIRCVDIVNRGLSGYTTRWYLRYLDDILAYFNHRAPPLLVTLFLGANDANQDDTPFHVPLTEYTANLRTLVSRGGGPASVREVYLLDACISMRPGTALFTTTNRTEMAAPQITLHFPSFETLVDGRRIEIIELVPLYRTVVLYVICKFVYT
;
A
#
# COMPACT_ATOMS: atom_id res chain seq x y z
N MET A 1 -0.24 -0.67 -28.61
CA MET A 1 0.01 0.49 -27.74
C MET A 1 1.24 0.19 -26.90
N ALA A 2 2.09 1.18 -26.60
CA ALA A 2 3.23 0.95 -25.70
C ALA A 2 2.69 0.43 -24.35
N LYS A 3 3.35 -0.58 -23.80
CA LYS A 3 2.93 -1.24 -22.55
C LYS A 3 3.00 -0.22 -21.42
N GLN A 4 1.86 0.13 -20.83
CA GLN A 4 1.82 1.17 -19.81
C GLN A 4 2.25 0.57 -18.46
N GLU A 5 3.53 0.72 -18.12
CA GLU A 5 4.07 0.27 -16.84
C GLU A 5 3.76 1.31 -15.77
N HIS A 6 3.17 0.88 -14.65
CA HIS A 6 2.83 1.79 -13.55
C HIS A 6 4.11 2.37 -12.93
N PRO A 7 4.21 3.69 -12.78
CA PRO A 7 5.32 4.31 -12.06
C PRO A 7 5.26 3.94 -10.57
N SER A 8 6.39 4.06 -9.88
CA SER A 8 6.48 3.78 -8.44
C SER A 8 7.32 4.80 -7.70
N PHE A 9 7.03 4.95 -6.40
CA PHE A 9 7.93 5.54 -5.42
C PHE A 9 8.50 4.42 -4.56
N LEU A 10 9.82 4.40 -4.35
CA LEU A 10 10.50 3.46 -3.46
C LEU A 10 10.83 4.13 -2.13
N LEU A 11 10.31 3.57 -1.04
CA LEU A 11 10.62 4.04 0.30
C LEU A 11 11.63 3.10 0.97
N LEU A 12 12.87 3.56 1.12
CA LEU A 12 13.95 2.86 1.83
C LEU A 12 14.11 3.43 3.23
N GLY A 13 14.25 2.56 4.21
CA GLY A 13 14.53 2.98 5.58
C GLY A 13 14.54 1.85 6.59
N ASP A 14 14.36 2.21 7.85
CA ASP A 14 14.36 1.27 8.98
C ASP A 14 12.93 0.90 9.43
N SER A 15 12.74 0.67 10.73
CA SER A 15 11.45 0.36 11.34
C SER A 15 10.42 1.47 11.14
N ILE A 16 10.83 2.74 11.10
CA ILE A 16 9.91 3.86 10.90
C ILE A 16 9.29 3.77 9.50
N THR A 17 10.10 3.43 8.49
CA THR A 17 9.60 3.20 7.13
C THR A 17 8.80 1.91 7.05
N GLN A 18 9.24 0.84 7.73
CA GLN A 18 8.50 -0.43 7.75
C GLN A 18 7.08 -0.24 8.29
N LEU A 19 6.95 0.40 9.44
CA LEU A 19 5.66 0.60 10.12
C LEU A 19 4.77 1.66 9.45
N ALA A 20 5.30 2.42 8.49
CA ALA A 20 4.55 3.46 7.77
C ALA A 20 3.35 2.93 6.98
N CYS A 21 3.25 1.62 6.74
CA CYS A 21 2.11 0.99 6.09
C CYS A 21 0.90 0.79 7.03
N ASP A 22 1.08 0.95 8.34
CA ASP A 22 0.02 0.70 9.33
C ASP A 22 -1.08 1.78 9.24
N PRO A 23 -2.30 1.43 8.78
CA PRO A 23 -3.38 2.40 8.67
C PRO A 23 -3.94 2.82 10.04
N THR A 24 -3.78 2.01 11.08
CA THR A 24 -4.23 2.35 12.45
C THR A 24 -3.37 3.46 13.06
N LEU A 25 -2.12 3.58 12.60
CA LEU A 25 -1.19 4.66 12.93
C LEU A 25 -1.17 5.77 11.89
N SER A 26 -2.17 5.86 10.99
CA SER A 26 -2.15 6.83 9.88
C SER A 26 -0.78 6.86 9.18
N GLY A 27 -0.18 5.69 8.98
CA GLY A 27 1.20 5.57 8.54
C GLY A 27 1.45 6.33 7.24
N PHE A 28 2.57 7.04 7.14
CA PHE A 28 2.78 7.95 6.00
C PHE A 28 2.81 7.22 4.64
N HIS A 29 3.19 5.93 4.61
CA HIS A 29 3.09 5.10 3.41
C HIS A 29 1.63 4.80 3.06
N ALA A 30 0.79 4.45 4.04
CA ALA A 30 -0.65 4.25 3.81
C ALA A 30 -1.36 5.55 3.33
N LEU A 31 -0.95 6.71 3.86
CA LEU A 31 -1.46 8.01 3.42
C LEU A 31 -1.02 8.33 1.98
N LEU A 32 0.23 8.03 1.60
CA LEU A 32 0.69 8.16 0.21
C LEU A 32 -0.06 7.20 -0.73
N GLU A 33 -0.24 5.94 -0.36
CA GLU A 33 -1.02 4.97 -1.15
C GLU A 33 -2.44 5.46 -1.43
N ARG A 34 -3.10 6.05 -0.42
CA ARG A 34 -4.44 6.65 -0.58
C ARG A 34 -4.45 7.74 -1.64
N ASP A 35 -3.46 8.63 -1.63
CA ASP A 35 -3.42 9.81 -2.51
C ASP A 35 -2.97 9.47 -3.94
N TYR A 36 -2.05 8.50 -4.06
CA TYR A 36 -1.47 8.09 -5.33
C TYR A 36 -2.17 6.89 -5.98
N ILE A 37 -3.28 6.41 -5.41
CA ILE A 37 -4.04 5.28 -5.95
C ILE A 37 -4.37 5.49 -7.43
N ARG A 38 -4.12 4.45 -8.26
CA ARG A 38 -4.24 4.46 -9.74
C ARG A 38 -3.25 5.39 -10.47
N ARG A 39 -2.28 5.99 -9.79
CA ARG A 39 -1.26 6.86 -10.38
C ARG A 39 0.13 6.28 -10.20
N VAL A 40 0.54 6.02 -8.95
CA VAL A 40 1.89 5.54 -8.58
C VAL A 40 1.76 4.43 -7.54
N ASP A 41 2.51 3.34 -7.69
CA ASP A 41 2.64 2.32 -6.65
C ASP A 41 3.64 2.79 -5.57
N ILE A 42 3.29 2.70 -4.29
CA ILE A 42 4.21 3.06 -3.20
C ILE A 42 4.87 1.78 -2.66
N VAL A 43 6.13 1.57 -3.03
CA VAL A 43 6.89 0.37 -2.67
C VAL A 43 7.62 0.58 -1.35
N ASN A 44 7.17 -0.10 -0.29
CA ASN A 44 7.81 -0.08 1.02
C ASN A 44 8.93 -1.13 1.11
N ARG A 45 10.14 -0.68 1.44
CA ARG A 45 11.29 -1.53 1.76
C ARG A 45 12.00 -1.04 3.03
N GLY A 46 11.21 -0.74 4.06
CA GLY A 46 11.69 -0.50 5.42
C GLY A 46 12.11 -1.79 6.13
N LEU A 47 13.25 -1.78 6.81
CA LEU A 47 13.80 -2.92 7.53
C LEU A 47 13.98 -2.59 9.02
N SER A 48 13.07 -3.07 9.86
CA SER A 48 13.12 -2.83 11.30
C SER A 48 14.47 -3.23 11.91
N GLY A 49 15.04 -2.32 12.71
CA GLY A 49 16.33 -2.47 13.37
C GLY A 49 17.56 -2.15 12.52
N TYR A 50 17.42 -1.92 11.21
CA TYR A 50 18.58 -1.70 10.35
C TYR A 50 19.20 -0.30 10.53
N ASN A 51 20.52 -0.26 10.57
CA ASN A 51 21.32 0.96 10.49
C ASN A 51 21.90 1.12 9.07
N THR A 52 22.63 2.21 8.82
CA THR A 52 23.19 2.48 7.48
C THR A 52 24.19 1.43 7.01
N THR A 53 24.96 0.82 7.91
CA THR A 53 25.94 -0.23 7.57
C THR A 53 25.24 -1.48 7.03
N TRP A 54 24.23 -1.98 7.74
CA TRP A 54 23.50 -3.18 7.33
C TRP A 54 22.63 -2.92 6.10
N THR A 55 22.04 -1.73 5.99
CA THR A 55 21.31 -1.33 4.78
C THR A 55 22.23 -1.31 3.56
N LEU A 56 23.44 -0.72 3.67
CA LEU A 56 24.39 -0.68 2.55
C LEU A 56 24.75 -2.10 2.07
N GLN A 57 25.01 -3.03 2.99
CA GLN A 57 25.32 -4.42 2.66
C GLN A 57 24.15 -5.15 1.97
N THR A 58 22.92 -4.84 2.38
CA THR A 58 21.72 -5.53 1.91
C THR A 58 21.11 -4.90 0.65
N LEU A 59 21.48 -3.64 0.35
CA LEU A 59 20.87 -2.83 -0.70
C LEU A 59 20.83 -3.53 -2.07
N PRO A 60 21.89 -4.17 -2.60
CA PRO A 60 21.83 -4.82 -3.91
C PRO A 60 20.74 -5.89 -3.99
N ARG A 61 20.57 -6.69 -2.93
CA ARG A 61 19.53 -7.72 -2.85
C ARG A 61 18.14 -7.10 -2.73
N LEU A 62 18.01 -6.01 -1.97
CA LEU A 62 16.76 -5.28 -1.81
C LEU A 62 16.30 -4.65 -3.13
N LEU A 63 17.21 -4.06 -3.89
CA LEU A 63 16.92 -3.51 -5.21
C LEU A 63 16.57 -4.61 -6.22
N GLN A 64 17.27 -5.73 -6.19
CA GLN A 64 16.93 -6.89 -7.00
C GLN A 64 15.51 -7.39 -6.68
N ASP A 65 15.17 -7.55 -5.39
CA ASP A 65 13.83 -7.96 -4.97
C ASP A 65 12.75 -6.96 -5.43
N ALA A 66 12.97 -5.67 -5.19
CA ALA A 66 11.98 -4.65 -5.43
C ALA A 66 11.81 -4.29 -6.92
N TYR A 67 12.88 -4.36 -7.72
CA TYR A 67 12.94 -3.79 -9.08
C TYR A 67 13.43 -4.73 -10.18
N ALA A 68 13.71 -6.02 -9.92
CA ALA A 68 14.06 -6.98 -10.99
C ALA A 68 13.07 -7.00 -12.17
N HIS A 69 11.83 -6.59 -11.91
CA HIS A 69 10.71 -6.65 -12.85
C HIS A 69 9.89 -5.36 -12.89
N ARG A 70 10.46 -4.26 -12.41
CA ARG A 70 9.82 -2.94 -12.42
C ARG A 70 10.64 -1.99 -13.28
N VAL A 71 9.97 -0.98 -13.82
CA VAL A 71 10.67 0.22 -14.32
C VAL A 71 11.28 0.98 -13.17
N ASP A 72 12.27 1.82 -13.48
CA ASP A 72 12.86 2.75 -12.52
C ASP A 72 11.77 3.54 -11.76
N PRO A 73 11.94 3.73 -10.44
CA PRO A 73 11.04 4.57 -9.68
C PRO A 73 11.14 6.03 -10.12
N LEU A 74 10.05 6.77 -9.99
CA LEU A 74 10.09 8.22 -10.14
C LEU A 74 10.82 8.89 -8.95
N LEU A 75 10.64 8.34 -7.74
CA LEU A 75 11.22 8.83 -6.48
C LEU A 75 11.76 7.68 -5.65
N VAL A 76 12.94 7.88 -5.06
CA VAL A 76 13.48 7.04 -3.99
C VAL A 76 13.70 7.90 -2.75
N THR A 77 13.07 7.53 -1.64
CA THR A 77 13.34 8.14 -0.34
C THR A 77 14.30 7.28 0.46
N LEU A 78 15.24 7.90 1.17
CA LEU A 78 16.13 7.21 2.12
C LEU A 78 15.96 7.81 3.51
N PHE A 79 15.43 7.01 4.45
CA PHE A 79 15.11 7.42 5.81
C PHE A 79 15.77 6.49 6.83
N LEU A 80 16.99 6.85 7.24
CA LEU A 80 17.86 6.08 8.15
C LEU A 80 18.53 7.02 9.15
N GLY A 81 19.15 6.44 10.19
CA GLY A 81 19.90 7.17 11.21
C GLY A 81 19.31 7.05 12.60
N ALA A 82 18.03 6.64 12.73
CA ALA A 82 17.41 6.46 14.04
C ALA A 82 18.09 5.33 14.83
N ASN A 83 18.41 4.23 14.15
CA ASN A 83 19.14 3.12 14.77
C ASN A 83 20.62 3.43 14.99
N ASP A 84 21.27 4.09 14.02
CA ASP A 84 22.67 4.51 14.06
C ASP A 84 22.97 5.42 15.27
N ALA A 85 22.05 6.33 15.60
CA ALA A 85 22.14 7.31 16.69
C ALA A 85 21.92 6.74 18.11
N THR A 86 22.16 5.43 18.28
CA THR A 86 22.16 4.77 19.59
C THR A 86 23.52 4.95 20.30
N PRO A 87 23.62 4.76 21.63
CA PRO A 87 24.90 4.77 22.35
C PRO A 87 25.92 3.78 21.78
N ALA A 88 27.21 4.10 21.93
CA ALA A 88 28.32 3.37 21.28
C ALA A 88 28.49 1.90 21.74
N ASP A 89 27.91 1.53 22.88
CA ASP A 89 27.90 0.17 23.42
C ASP A 89 26.74 -0.69 22.87
N ASN A 90 25.90 -0.15 22.00
CA ASN A 90 24.82 -0.86 21.34
C ASN A 90 25.23 -1.31 19.93
N ASP A 91 24.92 -2.55 19.56
CA ASP A 91 25.29 -3.16 18.27
C ASP A 91 24.74 -2.43 17.03
N GLN A 92 23.68 -1.62 17.19
CA GLN A 92 23.14 -0.81 16.09
C GLN A 92 23.94 0.47 15.84
N HIS A 93 24.87 0.85 16.73
CA HIS A 93 25.64 2.08 16.63
C HIS A 93 26.51 2.09 15.36
N VAL A 94 26.50 3.23 14.68
CA VAL A 94 27.39 3.51 13.54
C VAL A 94 27.96 4.89 13.75
N SER A 95 29.29 5.06 13.80
CA SER A 95 29.91 6.37 14.03
C SER A 95 29.42 7.41 13.02
N ILE A 96 29.37 8.70 13.38
CA ILE A 96 28.92 9.77 12.44
C ILE A 96 29.74 9.77 11.13
N THR A 97 31.03 9.45 11.22
CA THR A 97 31.93 9.32 10.07
C THR A 97 31.45 8.19 9.14
N ASP A 98 31.20 7.00 9.70
CA ASP A 98 30.76 5.84 8.93
C ASP A 98 29.33 6.02 8.42
N PHE A 99 28.43 6.58 9.22
CA PHE A 99 27.07 6.94 8.82
C PHE A 99 27.09 7.85 7.59
N SER A 100 27.91 8.90 7.62
CA SER A 100 28.04 9.83 6.50
C SER A 100 28.65 9.17 5.26
N ALA A 101 29.63 8.27 5.45
CA ALA A 101 30.23 7.51 4.36
C ALA A 101 29.25 6.51 3.74
N ASN A 102 28.48 5.80 4.57
CA ASN A 102 27.47 4.85 4.18
C ASN A 102 26.35 5.52 3.39
N LEU A 103 25.83 6.66 3.87
CA LEU A 103 24.81 7.42 3.13
C LEU A 103 25.31 7.82 1.73
N ARG A 104 26.54 8.33 1.61
CA ARG A 104 27.12 8.66 0.30
C ARG A 104 27.20 7.44 -0.61
N HIS A 105 27.65 6.29 -0.10
CA HIS A 105 27.74 5.06 -0.88
C HIS A 105 26.37 4.55 -1.32
N ILE A 106 25.38 4.55 -0.41
CA ILE A 106 23.99 4.19 -0.73
C ILE A 106 23.46 5.09 -1.84
N LEU A 107 23.63 6.41 -1.75
CA LEU A 107 23.18 7.36 -2.78
C LEU A 107 23.86 7.12 -4.13
N GLN A 108 25.16 6.79 -4.15
CA GLN A 108 25.88 6.46 -5.37
C GLN A 108 25.34 5.18 -6.02
N LEU A 109 25.06 4.14 -5.23
CA LEU A 109 24.44 2.91 -5.73
C LEU A 109 23.04 3.19 -6.29
N LEU A 110 22.21 3.98 -5.58
CA LEU A 110 20.87 4.33 -6.04
C LEU A 110 20.89 5.12 -7.35
N ARG A 111 21.82 6.07 -7.53
CA ARG A 111 22.01 6.79 -8.79
C ARG A 111 22.41 5.88 -9.94
N HIS A 112 23.28 4.91 -9.65
CA HIS A 112 23.70 3.95 -10.66
C HIS A 112 22.57 3.01 -11.06
N SER A 113 21.80 2.53 -10.08
CA SER A 113 20.66 1.63 -10.32
C SER A 113 19.47 2.34 -10.97
N PHE A 114 19.21 3.59 -10.62
CA PHE A 114 18.05 4.36 -11.09
C PHE A 114 18.46 5.77 -11.55
N PRO A 115 19.13 5.90 -12.70
CA PRO A 115 19.70 7.17 -13.16
C PRO A 115 18.65 8.27 -13.40
N SER A 116 17.38 7.88 -13.62
CA SER A 116 16.28 8.82 -13.86
C SER A 116 15.50 9.18 -12.58
N ALA A 117 15.67 8.43 -11.50
CA ALA A 117 14.91 8.61 -10.27
C ALA A 117 15.32 9.88 -9.53
N LYS A 118 14.34 10.57 -8.95
CA LYS A 118 14.61 11.61 -7.95
C LYS A 118 15.01 10.95 -6.64
N LEU A 119 16.05 11.47 -5.99
CA LEU A 119 16.47 11.02 -4.66
C LEU A 119 16.07 12.06 -3.62
N LEU A 120 15.60 11.59 -2.46
CA LEU A 120 15.19 12.44 -1.34
C LEU A 120 15.66 11.82 -0.02
N LEU A 121 16.44 12.55 0.75
CA LEU A 121 16.87 12.13 2.08
C LEU A 121 15.88 12.64 3.14
N LEU A 122 15.67 11.83 4.17
CA LEU A 122 14.95 12.23 5.37
C LEU A 122 15.91 12.05 6.55
N THR A 123 16.10 13.10 7.35
CA THR A 123 16.88 12.98 8.60
C THR A 123 16.17 12.05 9.58
N PRO A 124 16.86 11.39 10.53
CA PRO A 124 16.17 10.81 11.68
C PRO A 124 15.26 11.87 12.34
N PRO A 125 14.08 11.51 12.86
CA PRO A 125 13.24 12.45 13.60
C PRO A 125 13.88 12.76 14.98
N ALA A 126 13.26 13.65 15.73
CA ALA A 126 13.58 13.86 17.13
C ALA A 126 13.36 12.57 17.95
N ILE A 127 13.87 12.55 19.17
CA ILE A 127 13.56 11.52 20.16
C ILE A 127 12.68 12.16 21.24
N SER A 128 11.70 11.41 21.75
CA SER A 128 10.86 11.87 22.84
C SER A 128 11.70 12.32 24.05
N ASN A 129 11.33 13.46 24.63
CA ASN A 129 11.99 14.01 25.81
C ASN A 129 11.51 13.33 27.10
N SER A 130 10.30 12.75 27.11
CA SER A 130 9.72 12.11 28.30
C SER A 130 9.73 10.58 28.28
N ARG A 131 9.86 9.94 27.11
CA ARG A 131 9.89 8.47 27.00
C ARG A 131 11.29 7.95 26.72
N THR A 132 11.77 7.04 27.55
CA THR A 132 13.08 6.42 27.40
C THR A 132 13.04 5.30 26.36
N CYS A 133 13.80 5.43 25.27
CA CYS A 133 13.92 4.42 24.21
C CYS A 133 15.40 4.01 23.94
N GLY A 134 16.28 4.25 24.91
CA GLY A 134 17.72 3.96 24.80
C GLY A 134 18.50 4.91 23.89
N ARG A 135 17.90 6.02 23.45
CA ARG A 135 18.49 7.04 22.58
C ARG A 135 18.27 8.43 23.16
N THR A 136 19.05 9.40 22.71
CA THR A 136 18.89 10.81 23.12
C THR A 136 18.58 11.69 21.93
N ASN A 137 17.77 12.72 22.16
CA ASN A 137 17.41 13.69 21.13
C ASN A 137 18.62 14.52 20.66
N ALA A 138 19.61 14.72 21.54
CA ALA A 138 20.88 15.37 21.21
C ALA A 138 21.68 14.55 20.18
N MET A 139 21.84 13.25 20.42
CA MET A 139 22.53 12.36 19.47
C MET A 139 21.77 12.30 18.14
N ALA A 140 20.45 12.15 18.15
CA ALA A 140 19.64 12.21 16.93
C ALA A 140 19.87 13.51 16.13
N GLY A 141 20.07 14.64 16.83
CA GLY A 141 20.39 15.93 16.21
C GLY A 141 21.74 15.97 15.50
N GLU A 142 22.76 15.30 16.04
CA GLU A 142 24.07 15.16 15.39
C GLU A 142 23.97 14.35 14.08
N TYR A 143 23.23 13.24 14.09
CA TYR A 143 22.98 12.44 12.87
C TYR A 143 22.10 13.17 11.87
N ALA A 144 21.11 13.96 12.33
CA ALA A 144 20.33 14.82 11.46
C ALA A 144 21.21 15.88 10.77
N ALA A 145 22.14 16.50 11.51
CA ALA A 145 23.10 17.43 10.94
C ALA A 145 24.03 16.77 9.92
N ALA A 146 24.54 15.58 10.22
CA ALA A 146 25.35 14.80 9.29
C ALA A 146 24.58 14.42 8.02
N CYS A 147 23.32 13.99 8.14
CA CYS A 147 22.44 13.70 7.00
C CYS A 147 22.22 14.92 6.10
N ARG A 148 21.95 16.10 6.70
CA ARG A 148 21.85 17.38 5.96
C ARG A 148 23.15 17.75 5.24
N ALA A 149 24.29 17.54 5.89
CA ALA A 149 25.60 17.81 5.29
C ALA A 149 25.87 16.87 4.10
N VAL A 150 25.56 15.57 4.22
CA VAL A 150 25.65 14.63 3.11
C VAL A 150 24.73 15.05 1.96
N GLY A 151 23.47 15.37 2.23
CA GLY A 151 22.56 15.82 1.18
C GLY A 151 23.05 17.08 0.45
N THR A 152 23.63 18.04 1.18
CA THR A 152 24.24 19.23 0.58
C THR A 152 25.41 18.87 -0.32
N ASN A 153 26.37 18.08 0.17
CA ASN A 153 27.57 17.69 -0.58
C ASN A 153 27.26 16.83 -1.81
N GLU A 154 26.27 15.94 -1.68
CA GLU A 154 25.82 15.06 -2.74
C GLU A 154 24.79 15.73 -3.65
N HIS A 155 24.33 16.97 -3.39
CA HIS A 155 23.27 17.63 -4.16
C HIS A 155 21.95 16.83 -4.18
N VAL A 156 21.61 16.22 -3.03
CA VAL A 156 20.34 15.50 -2.80
C VAL A 156 19.49 16.32 -1.83
N PRO A 157 18.23 16.66 -2.19
CA PRO A 157 17.33 17.33 -1.27
C PRO A 157 17.13 16.55 0.05
N VAL A 158 17.00 17.29 1.15
CA VAL A 158 16.80 16.71 2.49
C VAL A 158 15.55 17.30 3.14
N ILE A 159 14.71 16.44 3.71
CA ILE A 159 13.66 16.83 4.65
C ILE A 159 14.24 16.73 6.07
N ASP A 160 14.30 17.86 6.77
CA ASP A 160 14.75 17.94 8.15
C ASP A 160 13.61 17.58 9.12
N LEU A 161 13.38 16.29 9.29
CA LEU A 161 12.38 15.77 10.21
C LEU A 161 12.77 15.97 11.67
N TRP A 162 14.07 16.02 11.98
CA TRP A 162 14.51 16.28 13.35
C TRP A 162 13.98 17.63 13.80
N THR A 163 14.25 18.71 13.04
CA THR A 163 13.73 20.04 13.38
C THR A 163 12.19 20.08 13.39
N ARG A 164 11.51 19.41 12.45
CA ARG A 164 10.04 19.40 12.36
C ARG A 164 9.34 18.67 13.51
N THR A 165 10.02 17.73 14.16
CA THR A 165 9.44 16.92 15.26
C THR A 165 9.90 17.38 16.65
N GLN A 166 10.53 18.56 16.73
CA GLN A 166 10.89 19.22 17.99
C GLN A 166 9.75 20.08 18.55
N GLY A 167 9.99 20.69 19.72
CA GLY A 167 9.09 21.66 20.32
C GLY A 167 8.15 21.07 21.37
N ALA A 168 7.13 21.84 21.76
CA ALA A 168 6.22 21.48 22.84
C ALA A 168 5.44 20.18 22.58
N GLU A 169 5.26 19.82 21.31
CA GLU A 169 4.52 18.63 20.90
C GLU A 169 5.41 17.42 20.60
N CYS A 170 6.74 17.53 20.80
CA CYS A 170 7.72 16.48 20.48
C CYS A 170 7.25 15.09 20.92
N ASP A 171 6.86 14.93 22.19
CA ASP A 171 6.44 13.64 22.73
C ASP A 171 5.16 13.08 22.09
N SER A 172 4.29 13.93 21.56
CA SER A 172 3.05 13.49 20.90
C SER A 172 3.31 12.85 19.53
N PHE A 173 4.46 13.09 18.92
CA PHE A 173 4.84 12.51 17.63
C PHE A 173 5.32 11.07 17.73
N PHE A 174 5.55 10.54 18.94
CA PHE A 174 6.10 9.20 19.14
C PHE A 174 5.18 8.33 19.99
N SER A 175 5.08 7.03 19.66
CA SER A 175 4.28 6.05 20.40
C SER A 175 5.04 5.46 21.60
N ASP A 176 6.32 5.11 21.39
CA ASP A 176 7.21 4.50 22.39
C ASP A 176 8.45 5.34 22.71
N GLY A 177 8.53 6.54 22.13
CA GLY A 177 9.65 7.47 22.26
C GLY A 177 10.60 7.48 21.06
N LEU A 178 10.47 6.53 20.13
CA LEU A 178 11.26 6.40 18.91
C LEU A 178 10.38 6.29 17.66
N HIS A 179 9.42 5.36 17.65
CA HIS A 179 8.53 5.13 16.52
C HIS A 179 7.42 6.16 16.46
N LEU A 180 7.02 6.52 15.25
CA LEU A 180 6.02 7.57 15.03
C LEU A 180 4.64 7.13 15.53
N SER A 181 3.97 8.02 16.24
CA SER A 181 2.54 7.94 16.51
C SER A 181 1.74 8.27 15.24
N ALA A 182 0.40 8.22 15.32
CA ALA A 182 -0.44 8.71 14.22
C ALA A 182 -0.14 10.16 13.84
N LYS A 183 0.09 11.02 14.83
CA LYS A 183 0.43 12.41 14.60
C LYS A 183 1.82 12.57 13.98
N GLY A 184 2.81 11.79 14.42
CA GLY A 184 4.16 11.80 13.86
C GLY A 184 4.18 11.36 12.39
N ASN A 185 3.40 10.34 12.03
CA ASN A 185 3.27 9.90 10.65
C ASN A 185 2.66 10.98 9.75
N VAL A 186 1.64 11.71 10.23
CA VAL A 186 1.05 12.84 9.49
C VAL A 186 2.09 13.93 9.22
N VAL A 187 2.96 14.27 10.17
CA VAL A 187 4.05 15.25 9.96
C VAL A 187 5.01 14.81 8.86
N VAL A 188 5.40 13.54 8.83
CA VAL A 188 6.28 13.00 7.77
C VAL A 188 5.58 13.03 6.41
N TYR A 189 4.31 12.64 6.36
CA TYR A 189 3.48 12.67 5.16
C TYR A 189 3.34 14.09 4.58
N GLU A 190 3.02 15.08 5.41
CA GLU A 190 2.91 16.48 5.02
C GLU A 190 4.25 17.01 4.50
N ALA A 191 5.35 16.70 5.18
CA ALA A 191 6.68 17.13 4.74
C ALA A 191 7.09 16.50 3.39
N LEU A 192 6.76 15.23 3.16
CA LEU A 192 7.00 14.55 1.89
C LEU A 192 6.19 15.18 0.74
N THR A 193 4.89 15.37 0.95
CA THR A 193 4.00 15.95 -0.06
C THR A 193 4.35 17.42 -0.37
N GLU A 194 4.70 18.21 0.64
CA GLU A 194 5.23 19.57 0.49
C GLU A 194 6.52 19.58 -0.34
N ALA A 195 7.46 18.68 -0.04
CA ALA A 195 8.73 18.58 -0.75
C ALA A 195 8.54 18.17 -2.22
N ILE A 196 7.65 17.22 -2.50
CA ILE A 196 7.28 16.80 -3.85
C ILE A 196 6.65 17.98 -4.60
N ALA A 197 5.61 18.62 -4.04
CA ALA A 197 4.92 19.73 -4.69
C ALA A 197 5.87 20.91 -5.02
N THR A 198 6.83 21.17 -4.14
CA THR A 198 7.79 22.28 -4.32
C THR A 198 8.84 21.97 -5.39
N ARG A 199 9.31 20.73 -5.50
CA ARG A 199 10.49 20.37 -6.31
C ARG A 199 10.13 19.69 -7.63
N TRP A 200 9.06 18.91 -7.61
CA TRP A 200 8.59 18.06 -8.70
C TRP A 200 7.06 18.14 -8.76
N PRO A 201 6.49 19.32 -9.07
CA PRO A 201 5.04 19.51 -9.10
C PRO A 201 4.35 18.52 -10.06
N GLU A 202 5.03 18.10 -11.13
CA GLU A 202 4.59 17.07 -12.07
C GLU A 202 4.37 15.68 -11.43
N MET A 203 4.95 15.45 -10.25
CA MET A 203 4.82 14.21 -9.47
C MET A 203 3.73 14.30 -8.40
N THR A 204 2.99 15.40 -8.30
CA THR A 204 1.86 15.50 -7.35
C THR A 204 0.67 14.66 -7.81
N PRO A 205 -0.22 14.21 -6.89
CA PRO A 205 -1.38 13.40 -7.25
C PRO A 205 -2.25 14.03 -8.34
N ASP A 206 -2.45 15.35 -8.31
CA ASP A 206 -3.33 16.03 -9.27
C ASP A 206 -2.70 16.23 -10.65
N GLN A 207 -1.36 16.21 -10.76
CA GLN A 207 -0.65 16.39 -12.02
C GLN A 207 -0.32 15.07 -12.73
N LEU A 208 -0.20 13.98 -11.98
CA LEU A 208 0.04 12.66 -12.55
C LEU A 208 -1.25 12.15 -13.21
N PRO A 209 -1.24 11.63 -14.46
CA PRO A 209 -2.43 11.03 -15.05
C PRO A 209 -2.81 9.75 -14.30
N PHE A 210 -4.11 9.41 -14.29
CA PHE A 210 -4.49 8.05 -13.95
C PHE A 210 -3.89 7.10 -14.99
N VAL A 211 -3.32 5.99 -14.54
CA VAL A 211 -2.76 4.98 -15.43
C VAL A 211 -3.88 4.34 -16.26
N PHE A 212 -5.08 4.19 -15.68
CA PHE A 212 -6.28 3.76 -16.37
C PHE A 212 -7.31 4.90 -16.45
N PRO A 213 -8.12 4.96 -17.52
CA PRO A 213 -9.17 5.98 -17.65
C PRO A 213 -10.04 6.09 -16.39
N SER A 214 -10.53 7.29 -16.10
CA SER A 214 -11.60 7.42 -15.13
C SER A 214 -12.91 6.92 -15.74
N TRP A 215 -13.79 6.34 -14.92
CA TRP A 215 -15.11 5.92 -15.40
C TRP A 215 -16.04 7.11 -15.70
N PHE A 216 -15.72 8.30 -15.16
CA PHE A 216 -16.38 9.59 -15.40
C PHE A 216 -15.40 10.74 -15.12
N SER A 217 -15.69 11.95 -15.60
CA SER A 217 -14.71 13.04 -15.74
C SER A 217 -14.21 13.72 -14.45
N SER A 218 -14.59 13.28 -13.24
CA SER A 218 -14.16 13.95 -12.00
C SER A 218 -14.40 13.10 -10.74
N ASP A 219 -13.35 12.60 -10.07
CA ASP A 219 -13.49 12.09 -8.70
C ASP A 219 -12.16 12.12 -7.90
N PRO A 220 -12.14 12.70 -6.69
CA PRO A 220 -11.03 12.61 -5.75
C PRO A 220 -11.29 11.67 -4.55
N SER A 221 -10.34 10.74 -4.35
CA SER A 221 -10.00 10.01 -3.10
C SER A 221 -10.94 8.93 -2.53
N LEU A 222 -10.35 7.76 -2.23
CA LEU A 222 -10.95 6.64 -1.48
C LEU A 222 -9.92 6.06 -0.50
N SER A 223 -10.35 5.66 0.69
CA SER A 223 -9.59 4.78 1.60
C SER A 223 -9.85 3.31 1.23
N GLY A 224 -8.79 2.50 1.09
CA GLY A 224 -8.90 1.10 0.64
C GLY A 224 -8.37 0.07 1.63
N PHE A 225 -9.00 -1.10 1.70
CA PHE A 225 -8.57 -2.25 2.53
C PHE A 225 -7.16 -2.76 2.20
N ALA A 226 -6.62 -2.43 1.02
CA ALA A 226 -5.27 -2.85 0.61
C ALA A 226 -4.17 -2.41 1.59
N SER A 227 -4.32 -1.28 2.28
CA SER A 227 -3.34 -0.84 3.28
C SER A 227 -3.28 -1.76 4.50
N LEU A 228 -4.41 -2.37 4.89
CA LEU A 228 -4.45 -3.35 6.00
C LEU A 228 -3.69 -4.62 5.61
N LEU A 229 -3.89 -5.14 4.40
CA LEU A 229 -3.11 -6.27 3.91
C LEU A 229 -1.61 -5.94 3.78
N GLN A 230 -1.26 -4.73 3.34
CA GLN A 230 0.15 -4.31 3.28
C GLN A 230 0.80 -4.35 4.66
N HIS A 231 0.07 -3.93 5.69
CA HIS A 231 0.53 -3.99 7.07
C HIS A 231 0.76 -5.44 7.54
N ASP A 232 -0.23 -6.31 7.38
CA ASP A 232 -0.16 -7.68 7.91
C ASP A 232 0.88 -8.55 7.18
N TYR A 233 1.10 -8.31 5.89
CA TYR A 233 2.00 -9.11 5.05
C TYR A 233 3.32 -8.41 4.72
N ILE A 234 3.67 -7.36 5.44
CA ILE A 234 4.90 -6.59 5.17
C ILE A 234 6.14 -7.49 5.16
N ARG A 235 6.97 -7.35 4.10
CA ARG A 235 8.17 -8.15 3.79
C ARG A 235 7.90 -9.61 3.37
N CYS A 236 6.66 -10.08 3.36
CA CYS A 236 6.31 -11.41 2.89
C CYS A 236 5.85 -11.38 1.43
N VAL A 237 5.00 -10.42 1.08
CA VAL A 237 4.48 -10.22 -0.29
C VAL A 237 4.22 -8.74 -0.58
N ASP A 238 4.39 -8.32 -1.83
CA ASP A 238 3.90 -7.02 -2.28
C ASP A 238 2.37 -7.11 -2.47
N ILE A 239 1.62 -6.25 -1.79
CA ILE A 239 0.19 -6.07 -2.07
C ILE A 239 0.04 -4.93 -3.07
N VAL A 240 -0.52 -5.25 -4.23
CA VAL A 240 -0.72 -4.30 -5.33
C VAL A 240 -2.22 -4.04 -5.49
N ASN A 241 -2.66 -2.82 -5.19
CA ASN A 241 -4.06 -2.44 -5.37
C ASN A 241 -4.32 -2.04 -6.83
N ARG A 242 -5.27 -2.71 -7.48
CA ARG A 242 -5.77 -2.38 -8.82
C ARG A 242 -7.28 -2.06 -8.82
N GLY A 243 -7.77 -1.58 -7.68
CA GLY A 243 -9.14 -1.11 -7.51
C GLY A 243 -9.47 0.07 -8.44
N LEU A 244 -10.59 -0.04 -9.14
CA LEU A 244 -11.15 0.99 -9.98
C LEU A 244 -12.49 1.41 -9.38
N SER A 245 -12.52 2.56 -8.70
CA SER A 245 -13.75 3.14 -8.14
C SER A 245 -14.84 3.19 -9.20
N GLY A 246 -16.11 2.92 -8.85
CA GLY A 246 -17.27 3.02 -9.74
C GLY A 246 -17.31 2.06 -10.95
N TYR A 247 -16.34 1.16 -11.09
CA TYR A 247 -16.36 0.17 -12.16
C TYR A 247 -17.31 -0.98 -11.83
N THR A 248 -18.04 -1.43 -12.85
CA THR A 248 -18.81 -2.68 -12.85
C THR A 248 -17.94 -3.82 -13.38
N THR A 249 -18.38 -5.07 -13.22
CA THR A 249 -17.70 -6.23 -13.83
C THR A 249 -17.59 -6.09 -15.36
N ARG A 250 -18.61 -5.50 -16.00
CA ARG A 250 -18.62 -5.20 -17.44
C ARG A 250 -17.47 -4.30 -17.85
N TRP A 251 -17.17 -3.28 -17.04
CA TRP A 251 -16.07 -2.35 -17.34
C TRP A 251 -14.73 -2.95 -16.97
N TYR A 252 -14.63 -3.66 -15.85
CA TYR A 252 -13.40 -4.31 -15.42
C TYR A 252 -12.87 -5.29 -16.47
N LEU A 253 -13.75 -6.07 -17.11
CA LEU A 253 -13.38 -6.99 -18.20
C LEU A 253 -12.74 -6.31 -19.40
N ARG A 254 -13.11 -5.06 -19.71
CA ARG A 254 -12.54 -4.31 -20.84
C ARG A 254 -11.07 -3.95 -20.63
N TYR A 255 -10.67 -3.78 -19.37
CA TYR A 255 -9.31 -3.40 -18.99
C TYR A 255 -8.52 -4.54 -18.33
N LEU A 256 -9.12 -5.73 -18.24
CA LEU A 256 -8.50 -6.88 -17.57
C LEU A 256 -7.14 -7.22 -18.18
N ASP A 257 -7.03 -7.21 -19.51
CA ASP A 257 -5.76 -7.51 -20.18
C ASP A 257 -4.68 -6.48 -19.84
N ASP A 258 -5.04 -5.19 -19.74
CA ASP A 258 -4.09 -4.14 -19.37
C ASP A 258 -3.65 -4.26 -17.89
N ILE A 259 -4.61 -4.58 -17.00
CA ILE A 259 -4.33 -4.87 -15.59
C ILE A 259 -3.39 -6.08 -15.47
N LEU A 260 -3.63 -7.15 -16.24
CA LEU A 260 -2.79 -8.34 -16.25
C LEU A 260 -1.44 -8.09 -16.91
N ALA A 261 -1.37 -7.18 -17.89
CA ALA A 261 -0.12 -6.84 -18.59
C ALA A 261 0.95 -6.31 -17.64
N TYR A 262 0.53 -5.65 -16.54
CA TYR A 262 1.40 -5.22 -15.45
C TYR A 262 2.21 -6.39 -14.86
N PHE A 263 1.64 -7.59 -14.79
CA PHE A 263 2.28 -8.77 -14.21
C PHE A 263 3.08 -9.62 -15.20
N ASN A 264 2.92 -9.41 -16.51
CA ASN A 264 3.51 -10.26 -17.55
C ASN A 264 5.07 -10.29 -17.56
N HIS A 265 5.74 -9.32 -16.94
CA HIS A 265 7.20 -9.31 -16.79
C HIS A 265 7.65 -9.42 -15.34
N ARG A 266 6.71 -9.66 -14.42
CA ARG A 266 6.92 -9.74 -12.98
C ARG A 266 6.74 -11.17 -12.50
N ALA A 267 7.16 -11.41 -11.25
CA ALA A 267 6.73 -12.60 -10.56
C ALA A 267 5.19 -12.65 -10.58
N PRO A 268 4.60 -13.80 -10.94
CA PRO A 268 3.15 -13.97 -10.96
C PRO A 268 2.59 -13.73 -9.56
N PRO A 269 1.38 -13.13 -9.43
CA PRO A 269 0.79 -12.90 -8.12
C PRO A 269 0.54 -14.24 -7.42
N LEU A 270 0.92 -14.34 -6.15
CA LEU A 270 0.66 -15.55 -5.36
C LEU A 270 -0.84 -15.73 -5.08
N LEU A 271 -1.55 -14.60 -4.98
CA LEU A 271 -2.95 -14.49 -4.61
C LEU A 271 -3.59 -13.34 -5.38
N VAL A 272 -4.80 -13.54 -5.91
CA VAL A 272 -5.62 -12.46 -6.50
C VAL A 272 -6.95 -12.37 -5.76
N THR A 273 -7.29 -11.17 -5.30
CA THR A 273 -8.62 -10.86 -4.77
C THR A 273 -9.41 -10.03 -5.78
N LEU A 274 -10.62 -10.47 -6.11
CA LEU A 274 -11.55 -9.77 -6.96
C LEU A 274 -12.68 -9.25 -6.08
N PHE A 275 -12.74 -7.93 -5.88
CA PHE A 275 -13.76 -7.27 -5.08
C PHE A 275 -14.61 -6.34 -5.97
N LEU A 276 -15.66 -6.89 -6.54
CA LEU A 276 -16.54 -6.25 -7.55
C LEU A 276 -17.99 -6.65 -7.24
N GLY A 277 -18.98 -5.94 -7.80
CA GLY A 277 -20.41 -6.27 -7.65
C GLY A 277 -21.26 -5.17 -7.02
N ALA A 278 -20.68 -4.31 -6.19
CA ALA A 278 -21.43 -3.22 -5.56
C ALA A 278 -22.04 -2.23 -6.58
N ASN A 279 -21.29 -1.89 -7.64
CA ASN A 279 -21.78 -1.01 -8.71
C ASN A 279 -22.70 -1.75 -9.70
N ASP A 280 -22.48 -3.04 -9.89
CA ASP A 280 -23.29 -3.91 -10.76
C ASP A 280 -24.73 -4.05 -10.25
N ALA A 281 -24.90 -4.03 -8.93
CA ALA A 281 -26.19 -4.12 -8.22
C ALA A 281 -27.02 -2.82 -8.25
N ASN A 282 -26.66 -1.85 -9.10
CA ASN A 282 -27.42 -0.61 -9.25
C ASN A 282 -28.80 -0.86 -9.86
N GLN A 283 -29.69 0.14 -9.86
CA GLN A 283 -31.05 0.01 -10.38
C GLN A 283 -31.04 -0.21 -11.90
N ASP A 284 -31.95 -1.06 -12.40
CA ASP A 284 -32.04 -1.52 -13.80
C ASP A 284 -32.04 -0.39 -14.86
N ASP A 285 -32.43 0.83 -14.47
CA ASP A 285 -32.49 2.02 -15.31
C ASP A 285 -31.18 2.82 -15.37
N THR A 286 -30.14 2.37 -14.66
CA THR A 286 -28.84 3.02 -14.63
C THR A 286 -27.85 2.33 -15.58
N PRO A 287 -26.90 3.06 -16.18
CA PRO A 287 -25.87 2.46 -17.04
C PRO A 287 -24.89 1.55 -16.27
N PHE A 288 -24.97 1.55 -14.95
CA PHE A 288 -24.13 0.76 -14.04
C PHE A 288 -24.75 -0.60 -13.71
N HIS A 289 -26.07 -0.78 -13.91
CA HIS A 289 -26.68 -2.08 -13.69
C HIS A 289 -26.10 -3.14 -14.63
N VAL A 290 -25.70 -4.26 -14.05
CA VAL A 290 -25.30 -5.46 -14.77
C VAL A 290 -26.28 -6.56 -14.41
N PRO A 291 -27.08 -7.05 -15.39
CA PRO A 291 -28.01 -8.14 -15.14
C PRO A 291 -27.31 -9.35 -14.54
N LEU A 292 -27.97 -10.05 -13.62
CA LEU A 292 -27.38 -11.17 -12.86
C LEU A 292 -26.73 -12.24 -13.76
N THR A 293 -27.35 -12.53 -14.91
CA THR A 293 -26.82 -13.49 -15.89
C THR A 293 -25.50 -12.99 -16.50
N GLU A 294 -25.42 -11.70 -16.81
CA GLU A 294 -24.20 -11.05 -17.29
C GLU A 294 -23.14 -10.96 -16.19
N TYR A 295 -23.51 -10.55 -14.97
CA TYR A 295 -22.60 -10.49 -13.82
C TYR A 295 -21.95 -11.84 -13.54
N THR A 296 -22.74 -12.92 -13.52
CA THR A 296 -22.23 -14.29 -13.32
C THR A 296 -21.28 -14.71 -14.44
N ALA A 297 -21.62 -14.42 -15.70
CA ALA A 297 -20.73 -14.70 -16.82
C ALA A 297 -19.43 -13.89 -16.72
N ASN A 298 -19.52 -12.62 -16.34
CA ASN A 298 -18.36 -11.74 -16.19
C ASN A 298 -17.41 -12.23 -15.10
N LEU A 299 -17.93 -12.65 -13.94
CA LEU A 299 -17.12 -13.23 -12.87
C LEU A 299 -16.40 -14.51 -13.33
N ARG A 300 -17.06 -15.39 -14.09
CA ARG A 300 -16.39 -16.58 -14.65
C ARG A 300 -15.23 -16.20 -15.56
N THR A 301 -15.42 -15.20 -16.42
CA THR A 301 -14.35 -14.69 -17.29
C THR A 301 -13.24 -14.01 -16.49
N LEU A 302 -13.56 -13.26 -15.45
CA LEU A 302 -12.58 -12.63 -14.56
C LEU A 302 -11.78 -13.67 -13.78
N VAL A 303 -12.37 -14.77 -13.34
CA VAL A 303 -11.63 -15.86 -12.66
C VAL A 303 -10.77 -16.63 -13.67
N SER A 304 -11.32 -16.97 -14.84
CA SER A 304 -10.58 -17.78 -15.83
C SER A 304 -9.41 -17.02 -16.46
N ARG A 305 -9.54 -15.70 -16.67
CA ARG A 305 -8.49 -14.85 -17.26
C ARG A 305 -7.69 -14.08 -16.21
N GLY A 306 -8.35 -13.55 -15.19
CA GLY A 306 -7.76 -12.75 -14.10
C GLY A 306 -7.01 -13.57 -13.06
N GLY A 307 -7.18 -14.90 -13.07
CA GLY A 307 -6.29 -15.84 -12.39
C GLY A 307 -4.86 -15.83 -12.94
N GLY A 308 -4.52 -15.02 -13.95
CA GLY A 308 -3.15 -14.84 -14.41
C GLY A 308 -2.53 -16.10 -15.03
N PRO A 309 -1.18 -16.16 -15.14
CA PRO A 309 -0.49 -17.36 -15.59
C PRO A 309 -0.79 -18.56 -14.67
N ALA A 310 -0.56 -19.80 -15.14
CA ALA A 310 -0.81 -21.05 -14.39
C ALA A 310 -0.11 -21.16 -13.01
N SER A 311 0.70 -20.17 -12.63
CA SER A 311 1.46 -20.05 -11.39
C SER A 311 0.74 -19.29 -10.27
N VAL A 312 -0.41 -18.65 -10.52
CA VAL A 312 -1.24 -18.08 -9.44
C VAL A 312 -1.84 -19.22 -8.63
N ARG A 313 -1.60 -19.21 -7.31
CA ARG A 313 -1.94 -20.34 -6.45
C ARG A 313 -3.42 -20.34 -6.08
N GLU A 314 -3.99 -19.16 -5.86
CA GLU A 314 -5.37 -19.02 -5.39
C GLU A 314 -6.01 -17.71 -5.90
N VAL A 315 -7.29 -17.77 -6.24
CA VAL A 315 -8.13 -16.61 -6.59
C VAL A 315 -9.32 -16.58 -5.65
N TYR A 316 -9.57 -15.41 -5.08
CA TYR A 316 -10.67 -15.17 -4.15
C TYR A 316 -11.64 -14.15 -4.71
N LEU A 317 -12.93 -14.51 -4.79
CA LEU A 317 -14.00 -13.54 -4.99
C LEU A 317 -14.43 -13.04 -3.61
N LEU A 318 -14.48 -11.72 -3.46
CA LEU A 318 -15.17 -11.04 -2.37
C LEU A 318 -16.32 -10.27 -3.02
N ASP A 319 -17.52 -10.39 -2.45
CA ASP A 319 -18.69 -9.61 -2.88
C ASP A 319 -19.21 -8.81 -1.68
N ALA A 320 -19.55 -7.54 -1.91
CA ALA A 320 -20.20 -6.68 -0.94
C ALA A 320 -21.56 -6.26 -1.49
N CYS A 321 -22.60 -6.99 -1.08
CA CYS A 321 -23.97 -6.69 -1.49
C CYS A 321 -24.55 -5.60 -0.58
N ILE A 322 -24.68 -4.36 -1.07
CA ILE A 322 -25.45 -3.31 -0.40
C ILE A 322 -26.87 -3.33 -0.97
N SER A 323 -27.83 -3.94 -0.27
CA SER A 323 -29.24 -3.91 -0.66
C SER A 323 -29.95 -2.69 -0.07
N MET A 324 -30.40 -1.77 -0.92
CA MET A 324 -31.34 -0.69 -0.57
C MET A 324 -32.73 -0.86 -1.21
N ARG A 325 -33.18 -2.10 -1.46
CA ARG A 325 -34.58 -2.38 -1.85
C ARG A 325 -35.15 -3.58 -1.07
N PRO A 326 -36.29 -3.41 -0.37
CA PRO A 326 -37.06 -4.54 0.12
C PRO A 326 -37.52 -5.38 -1.08
N GLY A 327 -37.08 -6.65 -1.17
CA GLY A 327 -37.58 -7.62 -2.16
C GLY A 327 -36.70 -7.85 -3.40
N THR A 328 -35.52 -7.24 -3.51
CA THR A 328 -34.54 -7.50 -4.60
C THR A 328 -33.22 -8.04 -4.08
N ALA A 329 -33.25 -8.74 -2.94
CA ALA A 329 -32.10 -9.49 -2.46
C ALA A 329 -31.94 -10.78 -3.29
N LEU A 330 -30.71 -11.07 -3.72
CA LEU A 330 -30.27 -12.38 -4.21
C LEU A 330 -30.43 -13.51 -3.18
N PHE A 331 -30.88 -13.18 -1.96
CA PHE A 331 -31.10 -14.08 -0.85
C PHE A 331 -32.45 -13.76 -0.21
N THR A 332 -33.34 -14.76 -0.16
CA THR A 332 -34.72 -14.61 0.31
C THR A 332 -34.79 -14.33 1.81
N THR A 333 -35.39 -13.20 2.19
CA THR A 333 -35.90 -12.99 3.55
C THR A 333 -37.33 -13.52 3.65
N THR A 334 -37.57 -14.60 4.37
CA THR A 334 -38.94 -15.01 4.74
C THR A 334 -39.31 -14.46 6.12
N ASN A 335 -40.25 -13.51 6.07
CA ASN A 335 -41.18 -13.00 7.09
C ASN A 335 -40.70 -12.38 8.42
N ARG A 336 -41.24 -11.17 8.62
CA ARG A 336 -41.38 -10.43 9.87
C ARG A 336 -42.27 -11.19 10.86
N THR A 337 -41.79 -11.30 12.10
CA THR A 337 -42.54 -10.92 13.32
C THR A 337 -41.56 -10.70 14.48
N GLU A 338 -41.68 -9.52 15.09
CA GLU A 338 -41.34 -9.10 16.46
C GLU A 338 -40.09 -9.59 17.21
N MET A 339 -39.28 -8.60 17.62
CA MET A 339 -38.45 -8.52 18.84
C MET A 339 -37.90 -9.81 19.46
N ALA A 340 -36.76 -10.28 18.94
CA ALA A 340 -35.64 -10.86 19.69
C ALA A 340 -34.44 -10.92 18.73
N ALA A 341 -33.21 -10.85 19.24
CA ALA A 341 -32.00 -10.91 18.42
C ALA A 341 -32.05 -12.14 17.48
N PRO A 342 -32.03 -11.96 16.14
CA PRO A 342 -32.19 -13.08 15.23
C PRO A 342 -30.90 -13.89 15.21
N GLN A 343 -30.98 -15.17 15.54
CA GLN A 343 -30.04 -16.15 14.99
C GLN A 343 -30.36 -16.26 13.50
N ILE A 344 -29.51 -15.66 12.67
CA ILE A 344 -29.61 -15.70 11.22
C ILE A 344 -29.06 -17.05 10.76
N THR A 345 -29.93 -17.99 10.39
CA THR A 345 -29.55 -19.20 9.65
C THR A 345 -29.75 -18.93 8.17
N LEU A 346 -28.67 -18.63 7.44
CA LEU A 346 -28.69 -18.47 5.98
C LEU A 346 -28.61 -19.86 5.32
N HIS A 347 -29.64 -20.22 4.56
CA HIS A 347 -29.60 -21.36 3.65
C HIS A 347 -28.93 -20.92 2.34
N PHE A 348 -27.65 -21.25 2.18
CA PHE A 348 -27.00 -21.18 0.88
C PHE A 348 -27.53 -22.35 0.04
N PRO A 349 -28.15 -22.13 -1.13
CA PRO A 349 -28.22 -23.22 -2.09
C PRO A 349 -26.76 -23.64 -2.35
N SER A 350 -26.47 -24.92 -2.22
CA SER A 350 -25.15 -25.47 -2.50
C SER A 350 -24.75 -25.07 -3.91
N PHE A 351 -23.95 -24.01 -4.05
CA PHE A 351 -23.22 -23.70 -5.28
C PHE A 351 -22.06 -24.70 -5.40
N GLU A 352 -22.38 -26.00 -5.41
CA GLU A 352 -21.54 -27.03 -5.99
C GLU A 352 -21.65 -26.89 -7.51
N THR A 353 -21.10 -25.82 -8.06
CA THR A 353 -20.93 -25.71 -9.50
C THR A 353 -19.45 -25.68 -9.79
N LEU A 354 -18.97 -26.79 -10.34
CA LEU A 354 -17.68 -26.89 -11.00
C LEU A 354 -17.65 -25.83 -12.12
N VAL A 355 -16.80 -24.82 -11.98
CA VAL A 355 -16.44 -23.94 -13.11
C VAL A 355 -15.20 -24.58 -13.74
N ASP A 356 -15.35 -25.17 -14.92
CA ASP A 356 -14.28 -25.92 -15.63
C ASP A 356 -13.59 -27.00 -14.78
N GLY A 357 -14.34 -27.77 -13.99
CA GLY A 357 -13.79 -28.84 -13.15
C GLY A 357 -13.16 -28.37 -11.83
N ARG A 358 -13.27 -27.08 -11.47
CA ARG A 358 -12.65 -26.50 -10.27
C ARG A 358 -13.66 -26.36 -9.14
N ARG A 359 -13.26 -26.73 -7.91
CA ARG A 359 -14.09 -26.66 -6.70
C ARG A 359 -14.03 -25.26 -6.09
N ILE A 360 -15.20 -24.73 -5.73
CA ILE A 360 -15.36 -23.46 -5.01
C ILE A 360 -15.57 -23.78 -3.53
N GLU A 361 -14.76 -23.21 -2.65
CA GLU A 361 -14.91 -23.34 -1.21
C GLU A 361 -15.25 -21.98 -0.59
N ILE A 362 -16.36 -21.91 0.15
CA ILE A 362 -16.73 -20.72 0.92
C ILE A 362 -15.97 -20.78 2.24
N ILE A 363 -15.12 -19.77 2.51
CA ILE A 363 -14.16 -19.84 3.62
C ILE A 363 -14.65 -19.10 4.87
N GLU A 364 -15.26 -17.93 4.74
CA GLU A 364 -15.71 -17.16 5.92
C GLU A 364 -16.80 -16.13 5.57
N LEU A 365 -17.64 -15.81 6.56
CA LEU A 365 -18.59 -14.70 6.57
C LEU A 365 -18.20 -13.74 7.71
N VAL A 366 -17.69 -12.55 7.39
CA VAL A 366 -17.24 -11.59 8.42
C VAL A 366 -18.24 -10.43 8.56
N PRO A 367 -18.95 -10.28 9.70
CA PRO A 367 -19.78 -9.11 9.93
C PRO A 367 -18.92 -7.92 10.39
N LEU A 368 -18.90 -6.84 9.60
CA LEU A 368 -18.29 -5.56 10.00
C LEU A 368 -19.36 -4.59 10.54
N TYR A 369 -19.02 -3.91 11.63
CA TYR A 369 -19.90 -3.11 12.48
C TYR A 369 -20.90 -2.20 11.74
N ARG A 370 -22.17 -2.28 12.19
CA ARG A 370 -23.30 -1.35 11.98
C ARG A 370 -23.81 -1.08 10.56
N THR A 371 -23.32 -1.79 9.54
CA THR A 371 -24.00 -1.86 8.23
C THR A 371 -23.91 -3.30 7.73
N VAL A 372 -25.04 -3.90 7.36
CA VAL A 372 -25.12 -5.31 6.94
C VAL A 372 -24.41 -5.47 5.60
N VAL A 373 -23.09 -5.68 5.63
CA VAL A 373 -22.30 -6.14 4.49
C VAL A 373 -21.94 -7.59 4.77
N LEU A 374 -22.50 -8.51 3.98
CA LEU A 374 -22.12 -9.91 3.98
C LEU A 374 -21.00 -10.09 2.95
N TYR A 375 -19.82 -10.54 3.40
CA TYR A 375 -18.74 -10.96 2.51
C TYR A 375 -18.87 -12.46 2.25
N VAL A 376 -18.87 -12.89 1.00
CA VAL A 376 -18.66 -14.29 0.63
C VAL A 376 -17.25 -14.41 0.09
N ILE A 377 -16.39 -15.15 0.79
CA ILE A 377 -15.02 -15.46 0.36
C ILE A 377 -15.04 -16.80 -0.36
N CYS A 378 -14.93 -16.80 -1.69
CA CYS A 378 -14.87 -18.03 -2.50
C CYS A 378 -13.44 -18.34 -2.94
N LYS A 379 -12.85 -19.46 -2.50
CA LYS A 379 -11.54 -19.96 -2.97
C LYS A 379 -11.70 -20.93 -4.12
N PHE A 380 -10.92 -20.70 -5.18
CA PHE A 380 -10.71 -21.68 -6.24
C PHE A 380 -9.36 -22.38 -6.01
N VAL A 381 -9.39 -23.71 -5.87
CA VAL A 381 -8.17 -24.53 -5.75
C VAL A 381 -7.74 -24.99 -7.14
N TYR A 382 -6.53 -24.62 -7.55
CA TYR A 382 -5.88 -25.23 -8.70
C TYR A 382 -5.35 -26.61 -8.29
N THR A 383 -5.83 -27.68 -8.93
CA THR A 383 -5.28 -29.04 -8.79
C THR A 383 -4.10 -29.26 -9.70
#